data_AF-A0A376SBS0-F1
#
_entry.id   AF-A0A376SBS0-F1
#
_cell.length_a   1.000
_cell.length_b   1.000
_cell.length_c   1.000
_cell.angle_alpha   90.00
_cell.angle_beta   90.00
_cell.angle_gamma   90.00
#
_symmetry.space_group_name_H-M   'P 1'
#
loop_
_entity.id
_entity.type
_entity.pdbx_description
1 polymer ?
#
loop_
_entity_poly.entity_id
_entity_poly.type
_entity_poly.pdbx_seq_one_letter_code
_entity_poly.pdbx_strand_id
1 'polypeptide(L)' 'MINRLVLHGDEVPERLVDYATFQWQRASVQRFIALSAKQSG' A
#
# COMPACT_ATOMS: atom_id res chain seq x y z
N MET A 1 8.32 3.10 1.00
CA MET A 1 7.51 1.85 0.93
C MET A 1 7.12 1.63 -0.52
N ILE A 2 7.27 0.42 -1.07
CA ILE A 2 7.02 0.13 -2.50
C ILE A 2 5.62 0.56 -2.96
N ASN A 3 4.61 0.41 -2.10
CA ASN A 3 3.24 0.81 -2.40
C ASN A 3 3.10 2.31 -2.65
N ARG A 4 3.94 3.13 -2.01
CA ARG A 4 3.94 4.59 -2.21
C ARG A 4 4.49 4.98 -3.58
N LEU A 5 5.49 4.25 -4.08
CA LEU A 5 6.04 4.48 -5.41
C LEU A 5 4.99 4.18 -6.49
N VAL A 6 4.31 3.04 -6.35
CA VAL A 6 3.19 2.65 -7.23
C VAL A 6 2.04 3.67 -7.15
N LEU A 7 1.68 4.14 -5.95
CA LEU A 7 0.61 5.12 -5.76
C LEU A 7 0.93 6.51 -6.33
N HIS A 8 2.20 6.90 -6.39
CA HIS A 8 2.62 8.19 -6.97
C HIS A 8 2.95 8.10 -8.47
N GLY A 9 2.86 6.90 -9.08
CA GLY A 9 3.11 6.70 -10.50
C GLY A 9 4.58 6.64 -10.87
N ASP A 10 5.46 6.39 -9.90
CA ASP A 10 6.88 6.17 -10.16
C ASP A 10 7.08 4.89 -10.98
N GLU A 11 8.16 4.83 -11.77
CA GLU A 11 8.48 3.64 -12.55
C GLU A 11 8.93 2.50 -11.61
N VAL A 12 8.15 1.43 -11.57
CA VAL A 12 8.43 0.23 -10.78
C VAL A 12 8.24 -1.00 -11.66
N PRO A 13 9.14 -2.01 -11.60
CA PRO A 13 8.95 -3.27 -12.32
C PRO A 13 7.57 -3.90 -12.08
N GLU A 14 6.95 -4.41 -13.14
CA GLU A 14 5.57 -4.95 -13.12
C GLU A 14 5.33 -5.96 -11.98
N ARG A 15 6.28 -6.87 -11.74
CA ARG A 15 6.20 -7.84 -10.63
C ARG A 15 6.09 -7.20 -9.25
N LEU A 16 6.68 -6.03 -9.07
CA LEU A 16 6.61 -5.27 -7.82
C LEU A 16 5.30 -4.49 -7.72
N VAL A 17 4.73 -4.06 -8.84
CA VAL A 17 3.38 -3.46 -8.91
C VAL A 17 2.33 -4.49 -8.49
N ASP A 18 2.39 -5.69 -9.06
CA ASP A 18 1.50 -6.80 -8.70
C ASP A 18 1.65 -7.14 -7.22
N TYR A 19 2.90 -7.34 -6.77
CA TYR A 19 3.19 -7.61 -5.37
C TYR A 19 2.64 -6.51 -4.45
N ALA A 20 2.90 -5.24 -4.74
CA ALA A 20 2.40 -4.11 -3.95
C ALA A 20 0.87 -4.11 -3.87
N THR A 21 0.21 -4.34 -5.01
CA THR A 21 -1.24 -4.42 -5.11
C THR A 21 -1.80 -5.54 -4.25
N PHE A 22 -1.24 -6.75 -4.34
CA PHE A 22 -1.65 -7.88 -3.51
C PHE A 22 -1.37 -7.65 -2.03
N GLN A 23 -0.24 -7.04 -1.68
CA GLN A 23 0.09 -6.72 -0.29
C GLN A 23 -0.86 -5.71 0.32
N TRP A 24 -1.36 -4.76 -0.49
CA TRP A 24 -2.28 -3.73 -0.01
C TRP A 24 -3.65 -4.31 0.38
N GLN A 25 -4.12 -5.35 -0.31
CA GLN A 25 -5.40 -6.02 -0.01
C GLN A 25 -5.37 -6.84 1.28
N ARG A 26 -4.21 -7.05 1.91
CA ARG A 26 -4.10 -7.88 3.11
C ARG A 26 -4.85 -7.24 4.29
N ALA A 27 -5.65 -8.05 4.99
CA ALA A 27 -6.45 -7.59 6.13
C ALA A 27 -5.62 -6.91 7.24
N SER A 28 -4.39 -7.38 7.49
CA SER A 28 -3.49 -6.73 8.45
C SER A 28 -3.10 -5.31 8.05
N VAL A 29 -2.86 -5.10 6.75
CA VAL A 29 -2.51 -3.79 6.18
C VAL A 29 -3.72 -2.87 6.21
N GLN A 30 -4.90 -3.34 5.78
CA GLN A 30 -6.14 -2.59 5.84
C GLN A 30 -6.51 -2.17 7.27
N ARG A 31 -6.32 -3.07 8.25
CA ARG A 31 -6.54 -2.76 9.67
C ARG A 31 -5.58 -1.69 10.18
N PHE A 32 -4.31 -1.76 9.79
CA PHE A 32 -3.33 -0.73 10.14
C PHE A 32 -3.73 0.63 9.56
N ILE A 33 -4.08 0.70 8.27
CA ILE A 33 -4.55 1.93 7.62
C ILE A 33 -5.76 2.52 8.35
N ALA A 34 -6.75 1.68 8.68
CA ALA A 34 -7.94 2.11 9.41
C ALA A 34 -7.63 2.63 10.82
N LEU A 35 -6.64 2.06 11.51
CA LEU A 35 -6.18 2.54 12.81
C LEU A 35 -5.43 3.87 12.67
N SER A 36 -4.51 3.99 11.71
CA SER A 36 -3.75 5.22 11.47
C SER A 36 -4.64 6.40 11.06
N ALA A 37 -5.68 6.14 10.26
CA ALA A 37 -6.66 7.16 9.87
C ALA A 37 -7.45 7.70 11.07
N LYS A 38 -7.80 6.84 12.03
CA LYS A 38 -8.51 7.25 13.27
C LYS A 38 -7.65 8.06 14.22
N GLN A 39 -6.32 7.90 14.18
CA GLN A 39 -5.39 8.57 15.09
C GLN A 39 -4.90 9.93 14.57
N SER A 40 -5.20 10.26 13.31
CA SER A 40 -4.78 11.50 12.66
C SER A 40 -5.88 12.58 12.64
N GLY A 41 -7.00 12.35 13.35
CA GLY A 41 -8.08 13.32 13.56
C GLY A 41 -8.10 13.81 15.01
#